data_AF-A0A257WWQ7-F1
#
_entry.id   AF-A0A257WWQ7-F1
#
_cell.length_a   1.000
_cell.length_b   1.000
_cell.length_c   1.000
_cell.angle_alpha   90.00
_cell.angle_beta   90.00
_cell.angle_gamma   90.00
#
_symmetry.space_group_name_H-M   'P 1'
#
loop_
_entity.id
_entity.type
_entity.pdbx_description
1 polymer ?
#
loop_
_entity_poly.entity_id
_entity_poly.type
_entity_poly.pdbx_seq_one_letter_code
_entity_poly.pdbx_strand_id
1 'polypeptide(L)'
;MNLYTMVLDFHGGTYITQFDASTAVDAVTAWCNELQEEQLLGEVSSDVAEGIMIDAVENRLVEVEGLHNVWCAATTAGGPLALLNIIETHIAAG
;
A
#
# COMPACT_ATOMS: atom_id res chain seq x y z
N MET A 1 -7.40 -16.32 1.71
CA MET A 1 -6.47 -15.34 2.29
C MET A 1 -5.21 -15.44 1.47
N ASN A 2 -4.76 -14.30 0.92
CA ASN A 2 -3.63 -14.21 0.01
C ASN A 2 -2.56 -13.34 0.66
N LEU A 3 -1.30 -13.58 0.29
CA LEU A 3 -0.17 -12.81 0.79
C LEU A 3 0.10 -11.63 -0.14
N TYR A 4 -0.04 -10.42 0.38
CA TYR A 4 0.27 -9.19 -0.33
C TYR A 4 1.62 -8.65 0.14
N THR A 5 2.49 -8.32 -0.81
CA THR A 5 3.76 -7.62 -0.58
C THR A 5 3.57 -6.16 -0.93
N MET A 6 3.86 -5.30 0.04
CA MET A 6 3.74 -3.86 -0.04
C MET A 6 5.14 -3.30 -0.29
N VAL A 7 5.34 -2.55 -1.38
CA VAL A 7 6.61 -1.89 -1.68
C VAL A 7 6.36 -0.39 -1.78
N LEU A 8 6.77 0.33 -0.74
CA LEU A 8 6.70 1.79 -0.71
C LEU A 8 8.03 2.39 -1.15
N ASP A 9 7.99 3.23 -2.17
CA ASP A 9 9.08 4.15 -2.49
C ASP A 9 8.74 5.55 -1.98
N PHE A 10 9.57 6.07 -1.08
CA PHE A 10 9.35 7.38 -0.46
C PHE A 10 10.67 7.97 0.07
N HIS A 11 10.91 9.26 -0.15
CA HIS A 11 12.09 9.99 0.36
C HIS A 11 13.45 9.34 0.04
N GLY A 12 13.55 8.63 -1.09
CA GLY A 12 14.78 7.94 -1.51
C GLY A 12 15.04 6.62 -0.78
N GLY A 13 14.12 6.18 0.09
CA GLY A 13 14.09 4.85 0.67
C GLY A 13 13.07 3.95 -0.03
N THR A 14 13.29 2.64 0.11
CA THR A 14 12.33 1.60 -0.28
C THR A 14 12.01 0.77 0.95
N TYR A 15 10.72 0.62 1.26
CA TYR A 15 10.22 -0.07 2.44
C TYR A 15 9.34 -1.24 1.98
N ILE A 16 9.59 -2.41 2.55
CA ILE A 16 8.91 -3.65 2.14
C ILE A 16 8.29 -4.31 3.37
N THR A 17 6.98 -4.55 3.31
CA THR A 17 6.21 -5.28 4.33
C THR A 17 5.25 -6.26 3.67
N GLN A 18 4.69 -7.19 4.44
CA GLN A 18 3.74 -8.19 3.91
C GLN A 18 2.53 -8.33 4.82
N PHE A 19 1.37 -8.55 4.22
CA PHE A 19 0.10 -8.76 4.92
C PHE A 19 -0.67 -9.93 4.34
N ASP A 20 -1.20 -10.76 5.23
CA ASP A 20 -2.27 -11.69 4.89
C ASP A 20 -3.60 -10.95 4.84
N ALA A 21 -4.28 -10.99 3.69
CA ALA A 21 -5.55 -10.31 3.51
C ALA A 21 -6.49 -11.06 2.55
N SER A 22 -7.78 -10.72 2.58
CA SER A 22 -8.75 -11.30 1.65
C SER A 22 -8.73 -10.61 0.29
N THR A 23 -8.45 -9.30 0.28
CA THR A 23 -8.38 -8.47 -0.94
C THR A 23 -7.21 -7.50 -0.87
N ALA A 24 -6.83 -6.91 -2.01
CA ALA A 24 -5.81 -5.87 -2.07
C ALA A 24 -6.19 -4.63 -1.25
N VAL A 25 -7.47 -4.27 -1.21
CA VAL A 25 -7.99 -3.16 -0.39
C VAL A 25 -7.84 -3.46 1.10
N ASP A 26 -8.12 -4.70 1.52
CA ASP A 26 -7.91 -5.11 2.92
C ASP A 26 -6.42 -5.05 3.30
N ALA A 27 -5.52 -5.46 2.38
CA ALA A 27 -4.08 -5.36 2.59
C ALA A 27 -3.60 -3.91 2.73
N VAL A 28 -4.06 -3.01 1.85
CA VAL A 28 -3.75 -1.58 1.96
C VAL A 28 -4.27 -0.99 3.27
N THR A 29 -5.49 -1.36 3.67
CA THR A 29 -6.09 -0.87 4.92
C THR A 29 -5.26 -1.31 6.13
N ALA A 30 -4.86 -2.59 6.17
CA ALA A 30 -4.01 -3.11 7.24
C ALA A 30 -2.64 -2.41 7.27
N TRP A 31 -2.04 -2.18 6.10
CA TRP A 31 -0.77 -1.47 5.99
C TRP A 31 -0.87 -0.01 6.44
N CYS A 32 -1.93 0.70 6.07
CA CYS A 32 -2.13 2.09 6.48
C CYS A 32 -2.31 2.21 8.00
N ASN A 33 -3.05 1.26 8.61
CA ASN A 33 -3.19 1.21 10.06
C ASN A 33 -1.84 0.99 10.75
N GLU A 34 -1.05 0.00 10.32
CA GLU A 34 0.27 -0.26 10.90
C GLU A 34 1.22 0.95 10.70
N LEU A 35 1.22 1.54 9.52
CA LEU A 35 2.02 2.74 9.23
C LEU A 35 1.69 3.88 10.19
N GLN A 36 0.40 4.13 10.43
CA GLN A 36 -0.07 5.17 11.34
C GLN A 36 0.20 4.83 12.81
N GLU A 37 -0.04 3.60 13.24
CA GLU A 37 0.13 3.18 14.64
C GLU A 37 1.61 3.16 15.06
N GLU A 38 2.48 2.62 14.19
CA GLU A 38 3.91 2.43 14.48
C GLU A 38 4.77 3.61 14.03
N GLN A 39 4.18 4.61 13.35
CA GLN A 39 4.86 5.80 12.85
C GLN A 39 6.13 5.45 12.06
N LEU A 40 6.05 4.46 11.16
CA LEU A 40 7.20 3.88 10.46
C LEU A 40 7.99 4.88 9.59
N LEU A 41 7.38 6.00 9.21
CA LEU A 41 7.99 7.09 8.45
C LEU A 41 8.19 8.37 9.30
N GLY A 42 8.03 8.29 10.62
CA GLY A 42 8.02 9.45 11.52
C GLY A 42 6.75 10.29 11.35
N GLU A 43 6.87 11.61 11.50
CA GLU A 43 5.73 12.55 11.56
C GLU A 43 4.81 12.51 10.33
N VAL A 44 5.32 12.09 9.16
CA VAL A 44 4.55 12.02 7.91
C VAL A 44 3.79 10.70 7.73
N SER A 45 3.87 9.77 8.69
CA SER A 45 3.23 8.44 8.56
C SER A 45 1.72 8.55 8.39
N SER A 46 1.06 9.41 9.17
CA SER A 46 -0.39 9.63 9.08
C SER A 46 -0.78 10.25 7.73
N ASP A 47 -0.05 11.26 7.26
CA ASP A 47 -0.31 11.92 5.97
C ASP A 47 -0.18 10.94 4.79
N VAL A 48 0.83 10.06 4.84
CA VAL A 48 1.01 9.01 3.83
C VAL A 48 -0.15 8.00 3.91
N ALA A 49 -0.50 7.52 5.09
CA ALA A 49 -1.57 6.56 5.28
C ALA A 49 -2.92 7.10 4.79
N GLU A 50 -3.31 8.32 5.20
CA GLU A 50 -4.56 8.96 4.79
C GLU A 50 -4.61 9.17 3.27
N GLY A 51 -3.53 9.67 2.67
CA GLY A 51 -3.46 9.90 1.24
C GLY A 51 -3.55 8.61 0.41
N ILE A 52 -2.86 7.55 0.85
CA ILE A 52 -2.95 6.22 0.22
C ILE A 52 -4.35 5.63 0.39
N MET A 53 -5.01 5.80 1.54
CA MET A 53 -6.39 5.34 1.74
C MET A 53 -7.38 6.03 0.80
N ILE A 54 -7.24 7.34 0.60
CA ILE A 54 -8.06 8.08 -0.37
C ILE A 54 -7.86 7.52 -1.78
N ASP A 55 -6.61 7.33 -2.20
CA ASP A 55 -6.32 6.86 -3.56
C ASP A 55 -6.73 5.39 -3.79
N ALA A 56 -6.41 4.51 -2.86
CA ALA A 56 -6.68 3.08 -2.99
C ALA A 56 -8.15 2.72 -2.73
N VAL A 57 -8.81 3.38 -1.77
CA VAL A 57 -10.14 2.95 -1.32
C VAL A 57 -11.22 3.85 -1.88
N GLU A 58 -11.08 5.18 -1.72
CA GLU A 58 -12.12 6.12 -2.16
C GLU A 58 -12.12 6.29 -3.68
N ASN A 59 -10.95 6.45 -4.30
CA ASN A 59 -10.81 6.54 -5.76
C ASN A 59 -10.83 5.17 -6.47
N ARG A 60 -10.87 4.09 -5.69
CA ARG A 60 -10.87 2.67 -6.10
C ARG A 60 -9.57 2.23 -6.76
N LEU A 61 -8.92 1.29 -6.09
CA LEU A 61 -7.72 0.60 -6.54
C LEU A 61 -7.94 -0.10 -7.89
N VAL A 62 -7.02 0.13 -8.83
CA VAL A 62 -7.05 -0.45 -10.18
C VAL A 62 -5.80 -1.27 -10.44
N GLU A 63 -5.98 -2.38 -11.15
CA GLU A 63 -4.88 -3.23 -11.61
C GLU A 63 -3.95 -2.44 -12.53
N VAL A 64 -2.63 -2.65 -12.37
CA VAL A 64 -1.65 -2.14 -13.32
C VAL A 64 -1.87 -2.82 -14.67
N GLU A 65 -1.82 -2.06 -15.75
CA GLU A 65 -2.14 -2.57 -17.10
C GLU A 65 -1.30 -3.82 -17.45
N GLY A 66 -2.00 -4.91 -17.80
CA GLY A 66 -1.38 -6.19 -18.16
C GLY A 66 -1.04 -7.10 -16.97
N LEU A 67 -1.33 -6.70 -15.72
CA LEU A 67 -1.10 -7.47 -14.50
C LEU A 67 -2.40 -7.66 -13.71
N HIS A 68 -2.72 -8.89 -13.33
CA HIS A 68 -3.96 -9.22 -12.59
C HIS A 68 -3.77 -9.35 -11.07
N ASN A 69 -2.54 -9.16 -10.60
CA ASN A 69 -2.14 -9.39 -9.21
C ASN A 69 -1.29 -8.23 -8.67
N VAL A 70 -1.29 -7.09 -9.36
CA VAL A 70 -0.50 -5.91 -9.03
C VAL A 70 -1.36 -4.66 -9.13
N TRP A 71 -1.30 -3.84 -8.09
CA TRP A 71 -1.98 -2.55 -8.01
C TRP A 71 -1.00 -1.47 -7.57
N CYS A 72 -1.40 -0.22 -7.76
CA CYS A 72 -0.63 0.93 -7.34
C CYS A 72 -1.55 1.95 -6.67
N ALA A 73 -1.05 2.55 -5.57
CA ALA A 73 -1.65 3.70 -4.94
C ALA A 73 -0.56 4.75 -4.69
N ALA A 74 -0.92 6.03 -4.74
CA ALA A 74 0.03 7.11 -4.58
C ALA A 74 -0.54 8.31 -3.83
N THR A 75 0.33 9.02 -3.12
CA THR A 75 0.01 10.31 -2.50
C THR A 75 1.24 11.21 -2.45
N THR A 76 1.04 12.50 -2.19
CA THR A 76 2.10 13.44 -1.84
C THR A 76 2.02 13.76 -0.35
N ALA A 77 3.10 13.53 0.40
CA ALA A 77 3.19 13.83 1.83
C ALA A 77 4.53 14.52 2.13
N GLY A 78 4.49 15.68 2.78
CA GLY A 78 5.69 16.50 3.02
C GLY A 78 6.36 17.06 1.76
N GLY A 79 5.69 16.99 0.60
CA GLY A 79 6.20 17.43 -0.71
C GLY A 79 6.50 16.28 -1.67
N PRO A 80 7.35 15.30 -1.33
CA PRO A 80 7.66 14.17 -2.19
C PRO A 80 6.47 13.22 -2.46
N LEU A 81 6.58 12.49 -3.57
CA LEU A 81 5.67 11.40 -3.93
C LEU A 81 5.97 10.16 -3.08
N ALA A 82 4.93 9.62 -2.45
CA ALA A 82 4.90 8.28 -1.87
C ALA A 82 4.20 7.36 -2.87
N LEU A 83 4.90 6.33 -3.34
CA LEU A 83 4.39 5.38 -4.31
C LEU A 83 4.33 3.98 -3.70
N LEU A 84 3.12 3.44 -3.55
CA LEU A 84 2.90 2.11 -2.99
C LEU A 84 2.55 1.14 -4.11
N ASN A 85 3.39 0.13 -4.32
CA ASN A 85 3.07 -1.03 -5.13
C ASN A 85 2.50 -2.13 -4.22
N ILE A 86 1.36 -2.68 -4.61
CA ILE A 86 0.67 -3.75 -3.90
C ILE A 86 0.71 -4.98 -4.79
N ILE A 87 1.37 -6.04 -4.32
CA ILE A 87 1.65 -7.22 -5.13
C ILE A 87 1.08 -8.44 -4.42
N GLU A 88 0.08 -9.10 -5.00
CA GLU A 88 -0.35 -10.41 -4.53
C GLU A 88 0.69 -11.45 -4.95
N THR A 89 1.39 -12.01 -3.96
CA THR A 89 2.57 -12.88 -4.12
C THR A 89 2.31 -14.35 -3.84
N HIS A 90 1.21 -14.67 -3.14
CA HIS A 90 0.76 -16.04 -2.95
C HIS A 90 -0.75 -16.11 -3.08
N ILE A 91 -1.20 -16.77 -4.14
CA ILE A 91 -2.60 -17.12 -4.36
C ILE A 91 -2.81 -18.48 -3.69
N ALA A 92 -3.65 -18.56 -2.66
CA ALA A 92 -4.02 -19.86 -2.10
C ALA A 92 -4.63 -20.73 -3.23
N ALA A 93 -4.06 -21.91 -3.47
CA ALA A 93 -4.58 -22.83 -4.48
C ALA A 93 -6.06 -23.14 -4.17
N GLY A 94 -6.93 -22.87 -5.15
CA GLY A 94 -8.37 -23.13 -5.07
C GLY A 94 -8.73 -24.60 -5.09
#